data_AF-A0A9P4PBW9-F1
#
_entry.id   AF-A0A9P4PBW9-F1
#
_cell.length_a   1.000
_cell.length_b   1.000
_cell.length_c   1.000
_cell.angle_alpha   90.00
_cell.angle_beta   90.00
_cell.angle_gamma   90.00
#
_symmetry.space_group_name_H-M   'P 1'
#
loop_
_entity.id
_entity.type
_entity.pdbx_description
1 polymer ?
#
loop_
_entity_poly.entity_id
_entity_poly.type
_entity_poly.pdbx_seq_one_letter_code
_entity_poly.pdbx_strand_id
1 'polypeptide(L)'
;MQIVDFVIWRLFRRSTSYKPSHLLCHGFQRSGGRVQHGPQKTAHSIPGISSHLKNTGVEMLKGPLWCRLHAILGKEGRVIMMDMLTDCGIFSPVERRQGDGNLLQMSGIPISELQPVPPPDGVPPAVPANNFTTRKPNSLTSENRTPNAITFVRNRMLYARAALNAKGGVRFGMRHIRE
;
A
#
# COMPACT_ATOMS: atom_id res chain seq x y z
N MET A 1 7.58 -24.12 6.38
CA MET A 1 6.55 -24.68 5.48
C MET A 1 7.00 -24.59 4.02
N GLN A 2 7.07 -25.70 3.28
CA GLN A 2 7.59 -25.75 1.89
C GLN A 2 6.69 -25.03 0.86
N ILE A 3 5.40 -24.86 1.16
CA ILE A 3 4.44 -24.25 0.24
C ILE A 3 4.76 -22.77 -0.01
N VAL A 4 5.22 -22.03 1.02
CA VAL A 4 5.63 -20.63 0.86
C VAL A 4 6.83 -20.52 -0.09
N ASP A 5 7.81 -21.41 0.04
CA ASP A 5 8.99 -21.45 -0.84
C ASP A 5 8.59 -21.73 -2.30
N PHE A 6 7.66 -22.66 -2.49
CA PHE A 6 7.12 -22.98 -3.80
C PHE A 6 6.34 -21.80 -4.43
N VAL A 7 5.54 -21.09 -3.64
CA VAL A 7 4.81 -19.91 -4.10
C VAL A 7 5.78 -18.81 -4.52
N ILE A 8 6.80 -18.50 -3.71
CA ILE A 8 7.84 -17.53 -4.07
C ILE A 8 8.51 -17.93 -5.38
N TRP A 9 8.94 -19.19 -5.51
CA TRP A 9 9.51 -19.70 -6.74
C TRP A 9 8.57 -19.54 -7.94
N ARG A 10 7.28 -19.88 -7.78
CA ARG A 10 6.26 -19.76 -8.83
C ARG A 10 6.06 -18.29 -9.24
N LEU A 11 6.00 -17.36 -8.30
CA LEU A 11 5.88 -15.92 -8.56
C LEU A 11 7.08 -15.41 -9.37
N PHE A 12 8.29 -15.80 -8.98
CA PHE A 12 9.49 -15.49 -9.75
C PHE A 12 9.48 -16.17 -11.13
N ARG A 13 8.90 -17.35 -11.30
CA ARG A 13 8.79 -17.97 -12.63
C ARG A 13 7.76 -17.30 -13.54
N ARG A 14 6.66 -16.78 -12.98
CA ARG A 14 5.59 -16.09 -13.73
C ARG A 14 5.98 -14.67 -14.14
N SER A 15 6.77 -13.99 -13.31
CA SER A 15 7.22 -12.61 -13.57
C SER A 15 8.33 -12.56 -14.61
N THR A 16 8.29 -11.62 -15.55
CA THR A 16 9.45 -11.30 -16.40
C THR A 16 10.46 -10.42 -15.65
N SER A 17 9.98 -9.59 -14.72
CA SER A 17 10.81 -8.72 -13.87
C SER A 17 11.75 -9.53 -12.96
N TYR A 18 12.95 -8.98 -12.74
CA TYR A 18 13.93 -9.48 -11.77
C TYR A 18 13.42 -9.44 -10.33
N LYS A 19 12.40 -8.61 -10.06
CA LYS A 19 11.73 -8.46 -8.77
C LYS A 19 10.21 -8.42 -9.01
N PRO A 20 9.49 -9.54 -8.77
CA PRO A 20 8.03 -9.56 -8.86
C PRO A 20 7.40 -8.56 -7.88
N SER A 21 6.34 -7.88 -8.30
CA SER A 21 5.51 -7.05 -7.42
C SER A 21 4.62 -7.95 -6.54
N HIS A 22 5.22 -8.50 -5.50
CA HIS A 22 4.55 -9.33 -4.51
C HIS A 22 5.31 -9.29 -3.19
N LEU A 23 4.61 -9.10 -2.07
CA LEU A 23 5.23 -8.93 -0.76
C LEU A 23 6.09 -10.14 -0.35
N LEU A 24 5.69 -11.36 -0.73
CA LEU A 24 6.51 -12.56 -0.47
C LEU A 24 7.84 -12.60 -1.25
N CYS A 25 7.95 -11.84 -2.33
CA CYS A 25 9.19 -11.73 -3.11
C CYS A 25 10.14 -10.66 -2.56
N HIS A 26 9.71 -9.83 -1.60
CA HIS A 26 10.58 -8.82 -1.00
C HIS A 26 11.74 -9.47 -0.25
N GLY A 27 12.96 -8.97 -0.48
CA GLY A 27 14.18 -9.54 0.08
C GLY A 27 14.73 -10.75 -0.67
N PHE A 28 14.05 -11.21 -1.72
CA PHE A 28 14.52 -12.26 -2.62
C PHE A 28 14.93 -11.68 -3.97
N GLN A 29 15.88 -12.33 -4.64
CA GLN A 29 16.33 -11.97 -5.97
C GLN A 29 16.68 -13.24 -6.76
N ARG A 30 16.53 -13.21 -8.09
CA ARG A 30 17.07 -14.27 -8.95
C ARG A 30 18.59 -14.32 -8.81
N SER A 31 19.12 -15.50 -8.57
CA SER A 31 20.56 -15.74 -8.59
C SER A 31 21.03 -15.64 -10.04
N GLY A 32 21.46 -14.45 -10.46
CA GLY A 32 22.21 -14.29 -11.70
C GLY A 32 23.56 -14.98 -11.56
N GLY A 33 24.12 -15.52 -12.65
CA GLY A 33 25.36 -16.31 -12.69
C GLY A 33 26.65 -15.63 -12.20
N ARG A 34 26.57 -14.55 -11.41
CA ARG A 34 27.70 -13.99 -10.66
C ARG A 34 27.54 -14.36 -9.19
N VAL A 35 28.24 -15.42 -8.83
CA VAL A 35 28.57 -15.80 -7.46
C VAL A 35 29.17 -14.58 -6.75
N GLN A 36 28.38 -13.89 -5.94
CA GLN A 36 28.95 -13.01 -4.92
C GLN A 36 29.19 -13.87 -3.68
N HIS A 37 30.48 -14.08 -3.42
CA HIS A 37 30.98 -14.75 -2.24
C HIS A 37 30.51 -14.03 -0.97
N GLY A 38 29.70 -14.74 -0.18
CA GLY A 38 29.38 -14.40 1.20
C GLY A 38 28.58 -15.56 1.80
N PRO A 39 28.92 -16.06 3.00
CA PRO A 39 28.23 -17.21 3.58
C PRO A 39 26.89 -16.73 4.17
N GLN A 40 25.92 -16.39 3.33
CA GLN A 40 24.54 -16.27 3.78
C GLN A 40 23.83 -17.61 3.54
N LYS A 41 24.02 -18.52 4.48
CA LYS A 41 23.07 -19.62 4.71
C LYS A 41 21.74 -18.99 5.14
N THR A 42 20.95 -18.52 4.18
CA THR A 42 19.56 -18.20 4.46
C THR A 42 18.77 -19.50 4.61
N ALA A 43 17.89 -19.58 5.60
CA ALA A 43 17.08 -20.76 5.93
C ALA A 43 16.07 -21.18 4.84
N HIS A 44 16.15 -20.60 3.63
CA HIS A 44 15.24 -20.77 2.53
C HIS A 44 16.04 -21.21 1.31
N SER A 45 16.06 -22.51 1.04
CA SER A 45 16.71 -23.07 -0.14
C SER A 45 15.70 -23.08 -1.29
N ILE A 46 15.54 -21.95 -1.96
CA ILE A 46 14.69 -21.85 -3.17
C ILE A 46 15.60 -21.93 -4.40
N PRO A 47 15.43 -22.93 -5.28
CA PRO A 47 16.29 -23.08 -6.45
C PRO A 47 16.33 -21.84 -7.34
N GLY A 48 17.54 -21.33 -7.63
CA GLY A 48 17.74 -20.16 -8.49
C GLY A 48 17.36 -18.81 -7.87
N ILE A 49 17.03 -18.77 -6.57
CA ILE A 49 16.60 -17.55 -5.87
C ILE A 49 17.43 -17.40 -4.58
N SER A 50 18.12 -16.27 -4.43
CA SER A 50 18.86 -15.91 -3.23
C SER A 50 18.02 -14.97 -2.35
N SER A 51 18.13 -15.14 -1.04
CA SER A 51 17.54 -14.23 -0.05
C SER A 51 18.63 -13.29 0.47
N HIS A 52 18.42 -11.98 0.36
CA HIS A 52 19.35 -10.95 0.81
C HIS A 52 18.83 -10.16 2.01
N LEU A 53 17.51 -10.13 2.20
CA LEU A 53 16.86 -9.43 3.31
C LEU A 53 15.82 -10.33 3.95
N LYS A 54 15.70 -10.19 5.28
CA LYS A 54 14.66 -10.84 6.08
C LYS A 54 13.27 -10.41 5.60
N ASN A 55 12.39 -11.37 5.34
CA ASN A 55 10.99 -11.11 5.01
C ASN A 55 10.08 -11.59 6.15
N THR A 56 9.56 -10.64 6.93
CA THR A 56 8.71 -10.91 8.10
C THR A 56 7.41 -11.63 7.73
N GLY A 57 6.83 -11.31 6.57
CA GLY A 57 5.65 -12.00 6.05
C GLY A 57 5.94 -13.48 5.78
N VAL A 58 7.06 -13.78 5.13
CA VAL A 58 7.50 -15.16 4.86
C VAL A 58 7.78 -15.93 6.15
N GLU A 59 8.44 -15.32 7.13
CA GLU A 59 8.67 -15.96 8.43
C GLU A 59 7.37 -16.27 9.15
N MET A 60 6.44 -15.32 9.20
CA MET A 60 5.15 -15.51 9.84
C MET A 60 4.35 -16.61 9.15
N LEU A 61 4.29 -16.61 7.81
CA LEU A 61 3.61 -17.63 6.99
C LEU A 61 4.27 -19.01 7.07
N LYS A 62 5.53 -19.08 7.50
CA LYS A 62 6.23 -20.34 7.80
C LYS A 62 6.12 -20.74 9.28
N GLY A 63 5.51 -19.90 10.11
CA GLY A 63 5.37 -20.11 11.54
C GLY A 63 4.36 -21.20 11.92
N PRO A 64 4.30 -21.57 13.22
CA PRO A 64 3.50 -22.70 13.69
C PRO A 64 2.00 -22.57 13.41
N LEU A 65 1.44 -21.36 13.48
CA LEU A 65 0.01 -21.10 13.23
C LEU A 65 -0.38 -21.47 11.80
N TRP A 66 0.43 -21.09 10.82
CA TRP A 66 0.19 -21.39 9.41
C TRP A 66 0.44 -22.86 9.09
N CYS A 67 1.43 -23.49 9.73
CA CYS A 67 1.63 -24.94 9.65
C CYS A 67 0.41 -25.70 10.20
N ARG A 68 -0.20 -25.24 11.30
CA ARG A 68 -1.42 -25.83 11.86
C ARG A 68 -2.62 -25.59 10.96
N LEU A 69 -2.78 -24.39 10.40
CA LEU A 69 -3.82 -24.09 9.42
C LEU A 69 -3.73 -25.06 8.23
N HIS A 70 -2.54 -25.27 7.68
CA HIS A 70 -2.32 -26.25 6.62
C HIS A 70 -2.79 -27.65 6.99
N ALA A 71 -2.45 -28.11 8.20
CA ALA A 71 -2.84 -29.43 8.68
C ALA A 71 -4.37 -29.58 8.80
N ILE A 72 -5.08 -28.51 9.18
CA ILE A 72 -6.55 -28.51 9.32
C ILE A 72 -7.25 -28.53 7.96
N LEU A 73 -6.66 -27.89 6.94
CA LEU A 73 -7.24 -27.86 5.59
C LEU A 73 -7.25 -29.26 4.89
N GLY A 74 -6.54 -30.24 5.46
CA GLY A 74 -6.58 -31.62 4.98
C GLY A 74 -5.90 -31.82 3.62
N LYS A 75 -6.38 -32.79 2.85
CA LYS A 75 -5.74 -33.27 1.61
C LYS A 75 -5.53 -32.16 0.56
N GLU A 76 -6.48 -31.25 0.45
CA GLU A 76 -6.45 -30.13 -0.52
C GLU A 76 -5.81 -28.86 0.06
N GLY A 77 -5.35 -28.89 1.32
CA GLY A 77 -4.79 -27.74 2.00
C GLY A 77 -3.58 -27.12 1.28
N ARG A 78 -2.82 -27.95 0.56
CA ARG A 78 -1.71 -27.47 -0.24
C ARG A 78 -2.16 -26.58 -1.39
N VAL A 79 -3.21 -26.97 -2.11
CA VAL A 79 -3.76 -26.22 -3.25
C VAL A 79 -4.42 -24.94 -2.75
N ILE A 80 -5.25 -25.05 -1.71
CA ILE A 80 -5.95 -23.92 -1.09
C ILE A 80 -4.95 -22.84 -0.63
N MET A 81 -3.92 -23.23 0.11
CA MET A 81 -2.91 -22.25 0.56
C MET A 81 -2.08 -21.70 -0.58
N MET A 82 -1.81 -22.49 -1.62
CA MET A 82 -1.06 -22.03 -2.77
C MET A 82 -1.82 -20.97 -3.56
N ASP A 83 -3.11 -21.18 -3.80
CA ASP A 83 -3.98 -20.22 -4.48
C ASP A 83 -4.16 -18.97 -3.62
N MET A 84 -4.43 -19.13 -2.32
CA MET A 84 -4.52 -18.01 -1.38
C MET A 84 -3.24 -17.17 -1.33
N LEU A 85 -2.06 -17.78 -1.33
CA LEU A 85 -0.79 -17.05 -1.29
C LEU A 85 -0.36 -16.46 -2.64
N THR A 86 -0.92 -16.95 -3.75
CA THR A 86 -0.60 -16.47 -5.10
C THR A 86 -1.54 -15.34 -5.52
N ASP A 87 -2.83 -15.47 -5.22
CA ASP A 87 -3.89 -14.64 -5.81
C ASP A 87 -4.58 -13.71 -4.80
N CYS A 88 -4.37 -13.91 -3.49
CA CYS A 88 -4.98 -13.07 -2.45
C CYS A 88 -3.96 -12.20 -1.68
N GLY A 89 -4.44 -11.06 -1.20
CA GLY A 89 -3.76 -10.26 -0.17
C GLY A 89 -4.11 -10.78 1.23
N ILE A 90 -3.12 -11.16 2.03
CA ILE A 90 -3.31 -11.61 3.41
C ILE A 90 -2.94 -10.46 4.34
N PHE A 91 -3.78 -10.23 5.35
CA PHE A 91 -3.60 -9.18 6.34
C PHE A 91 -3.67 -9.75 7.76
N SER A 92 -2.82 -9.24 8.65
CA SER A 92 -2.85 -9.56 10.08
C SER A 92 -3.07 -8.29 10.91
N PRO A 93 -3.84 -8.35 12.01
CA PRO A 93 -3.97 -7.22 12.91
C PRO A 93 -2.61 -6.83 13.51
N VAL A 94 -2.38 -5.52 13.65
CA VAL A 94 -1.21 -5.01 14.36
C VAL A 94 -1.48 -5.09 15.86
N GLU A 95 -0.57 -5.69 16.63
CA GLU A 95 -0.71 -5.90 18.09
C GLU A 95 -0.73 -4.60 18.92
N ARG A 96 -0.68 -3.42 18.30
CA ARG A 96 -0.75 -2.14 18.99
C ARG A 96 -2.19 -1.84 19.36
N ARG A 97 -2.52 -2.10 20.63
CA ARG A 97 -3.78 -1.78 21.33
C ARG A 97 -5.02 -2.42 20.68
N GLN A 98 -5.71 -3.26 21.44
CA GLN A 98 -7.03 -3.79 21.06
C GLN A 98 -7.96 -2.64 20.67
N GLY A 99 -8.41 -2.63 19.40
CA GLY A 99 -9.40 -1.68 18.89
C GLY A 99 -8.92 -0.73 17.79
N ASP A 100 -7.63 -0.64 17.50
CA ASP A 100 -7.12 0.33 16.50
C ASP A 100 -7.46 -0.01 15.04
N GLY A 101 -8.03 -1.20 14.77
CA GLY A 101 -8.49 -1.62 13.44
C GLY A 101 -7.39 -1.73 12.37
N ASN A 102 -6.14 -1.48 12.74
CA ASN A 102 -5.00 -1.42 11.84
C ASN A 102 -4.54 -2.83 11.45
N LEU A 103 -4.45 -3.05 10.14
CA LEU A 103 -4.02 -4.32 9.55
C LEU A 103 -2.68 -4.14 8.81
N LEU A 104 -1.79 -5.12 8.96
CA LEU A 104 -0.54 -5.22 8.22
C LEU A 104 -0.69 -6.23 7.08
N GLN A 105 -0.34 -5.82 5.87
CA GLN A 105 -0.31 -6.73 4.73
C GLN A 105 0.92 -7.64 4.78
N MET A 106 0.69 -8.95 4.65
CA MET A 106 1.73 -9.99 4.71
C MET A 106 2.00 -10.65 3.36
N SER A 107 1.01 -10.68 2.47
CA SER A 107 1.06 -11.34 1.15
C SER A 107 0.27 -10.54 0.11
N GLY A 108 0.43 -10.88 -1.16
CA GLY A 108 -0.21 -10.23 -2.29
C GLY A 108 0.64 -9.11 -2.89
N ILE A 109 0.09 -8.46 -3.91
CA ILE A 109 0.61 -7.22 -4.49
C ILE A 109 0.48 -6.12 -3.42
N PRO A 110 1.52 -5.28 -3.19
CA PRO A 110 1.43 -4.17 -2.24
C PRO A 110 0.20 -3.29 -2.52
N ILE A 111 -0.56 -2.95 -1.49
CA ILE A 111 -1.81 -2.17 -1.66
C ILE A 111 -1.59 -0.84 -2.41
N SER A 112 -0.40 -0.25 -2.27
CA SER A 112 0.00 0.98 -2.96
C SER A 112 0.18 0.82 -4.47
N GLU A 113 0.33 -0.41 -4.95
CA GLU A 113 0.53 -0.75 -6.37
C GLU A 113 -0.75 -1.30 -7.02
N LEU A 114 -1.83 -1.46 -6.25
CA LEU A 114 -3.12 -1.90 -6.79
C LEU A 114 -3.74 -0.82 -7.67
N GLN A 115 -4.26 -1.24 -8.82
CA GLN A 115 -5.05 -0.38 -9.68
C GLN A 115 -6.45 -0.21 -9.07
N PRO A 116 -6.98 1.02 -8.95
CA PRO A 116 -8.35 1.23 -8.53
C PRO A 116 -9.30 0.48 -9.47
N VAL A 117 -10.23 -0.28 -8.90
CA VAL A 117 -11.31 -0.88 -9.68
C VAL A 117 -12.20 0.27 -10.17
N PRO A 118 -12.43 0.40 -11.49
CA PRO A 118 -13.37 1.40 -11.98
C PRO A 118 -14.74 1.14 -11.34
N PRO A 119 -15.49 2.19 -10.96
CA PRO A 119 -16.82 2.00 -10.42
C PRO A 119 -17.68 1.22 -11.43
N PRO A 120 -18.59 0.36 -10.95
CA PRO A 120 -19.53 -0.31 -11.85
C PRO A 120 -20.31 0.73 -12.66
N ASP A 121 -20.57 0.43 -13.94
CA ASP A 121 -21.29 1.30 -14.86
C ASP A 121 -22.58 1.83 -14.19
N GLY A 122 -22.66 3.15 -14.02
CA GLY A 122 -23.80 3.83 -13.41
C GLY A 122 -23.59 4.41 -12.02
N VAL A 123 -22.45 4.18 -11.36
CA VAL A 123 -22.09 4.91 -10.12
C VAL A 123 -21.08 6.01 -10.47
N PRO A 124 -21.39 7.30 -10.28
CA PRO A 124 -20.43 8.36 -10.52
C PRO A 124 -19.19 8.09 -9.65
N PRO A 125 -17.96 8.18 -10.21
CA PRO A 125 -16.76 7.93 -9.44
C PRO A 125 -16.75 8.86 -8.23
N ALA A 126 -16.54 8.29 -7.03
CA ALA A 126 -16.13 9.08 -5.88
C ALA A 126 -14.83 9.77 -6.30
N VAL A 127 -14.95 11.05 -6.62
CA VAL A 127 -13.90 11.86 -7.23
C VAL A 127 -12.65 11.70 -6.36
N PRO A 128 -11.53 11.18 -6.88
CA PRO A 128 -10.27 11.33 -6.17
C PRO A 128 -10.06 12.83 -6.03
N ALA A 129 -9.91 13.29 -4.78
CA ALA A 129 -9.70 14.68 -4.42
C ALA A 129 -8.33 15.16 -4.90
N ASN A 130 -8.13 15.19 -6.20
CA ASN A 130 -6.89 15.58 -6.84
C ASN A 130 -7.18 16.01 -8.29
N ASN A 131 -8.07 16.97 -8.46
CA ASN A 131 -8.11 17.79 -9.67
C ASN A 131 -8.50 19.22 -9.27
N PHE A 132 -7.49 20.07 -9.13
CA PHE A 132 -7.64 21.52 -9.17
C PHE A 132 -8.25 21.91 -10.50
N THR A 133 -9.58 22.02 -10.56
CA THR A 133 -10.25 22.71 -11.65
C THR A 133 -11.09 23.82 -11.06
N THR A 134 -10.75 25.04 -11.48
CA THR A 134 -11.38 26.30 -11.18
C THR A 134 -12.85 26.27 -11.61
N ARG A 135 -13.76 25.87 -10.71
CA ARG A 135 -15.20 26.06 -10.92
C ARG A 135 -15.72 27.19 -10.02
N LYS A 136 -16.27 28.21 -10.68
CA LYS A 136 -16.94 29.37 -10.07
C LYS A 136 -18.08 28.90 -9.15
N PRO A 137 -18.28 29.50 -7.98
CA PRO A 137 -19.33 29.08 -7.06
C PRO A 137 -20.62 29.82 -7.41
N ASN A 138 -21.67 29.09 -7.78
CA ASN A 138 -23.05 29.55 -7.64
C ASN A 138 -23.97 28.33 -7.61
N SER A 139 -24.00 27.66 -6.46
CA SER A 139 -25.14 26.85 -6.03
C SER A 139 -24.97 26.54 -4.54
N LEU A 140 -25.88 27.06 -3.73
CA LEU A 140 -26.00 26.73 -2.31
C LEU A 140 -26.67 25.36 -2.17
N THR A 141 -25.97 24.31 -2.53
CA THR A 141 -26.33 22.95 -2.10
C THR A 141 -25.37 22.57 -0.98
N SER A 142 -25.93 22.13 0.14
CA SER A 142 -25.19 21.66 1.33
C SER A 142 -24.31 20.47 0.95
N GLU A 143 -23.13 20.75 0.42
CA GLU A 143 -22.10 19.74 0.24
C GLU A 143 -21.67 19.25 1.62
N ASN A 144 -21.67 17.93 1.81
CA ASN A 144 -21.05 17.26 2.95
C ASN A 144 -19.54 17.57 2.95
N ARG A 145 -19.16 18.75 3.44
CA ARG A 145 -17.78 19.19 3.55
C ARG A 145 -17.12 18.39 4.66
N THR A 146 -16.35 17.38 4.28
CA THR A 146 -15.49 16.67 5.22
C THR A 146 -14.37 17.61 5.70
N PRO A 147 -13.80 17.41 6.90
CA PRO A 147 -12.70 18.23 7.39
C PRO A 147 -11.50 18.33 6.43
N ASN A 148 -11.31 17.30 5.60
CA ASN A 148 -10.28 17.25 4.56
C ASN A 148 -10.50 18.24 3.40
N ALA A 149 -11.69 18.82 3.27
CA ALA A 149 -11.99 19.85 2.27
C ALA A 149 -11.43 21.23 2.64
N ILE A 150 -10.94 21.43 3.88
CA ILE A 150 -10.36 22.70 4.33
C ILE A 150 -8.94 22.83 3.76
N THR A 151 -8.75 23.70 2.77
CA THR A 151 -7.44 23.99 2.19
C THR A 151 -6.81 25.24 2.78
N PHE A 152 -5.63 25.12 3.39
CA PHE A 152 -4.83 26.26 3.84
C PHE A 152 -3.88 26.75 2.73
N VAL A 153 -4.18 27.91 2.16
CA VAL A 153 -3.37 28.53 1.11
C VAL A 153 -2.21 29.29 1.77
N ARG A 154 -1.15 28.57 2.17
CA ARG A 154 -0.04 29.08 3.01
C ARG A 154 0.61 30.35 2.45
N ASN A 155 0.80 30.45 1.14
CA ASN A 155 1.34 31.65 0.49
C ASN A 155 0.47 32.90 0.71
N ARG A 156 -0.85 32.73 0.89
CA ARG A 156 -1.81 33.81 1.16
C ARG A 156 -2.10 34.01 2.66
N MET A 157 -1.67 33.09 3.52
CA MET A 157 -1.92 33.15 4.97
C MET A 157 -0.68 33.49 5.79
N LEU A 158 0.41 32.75 5.61
CA LEU A 158 1.63 32.88 6.44
C LEU A 158 2.63 33.86 5.85
N TYR A 159 2.66 33.98 4.52
CA TYR A 159 3.65 34.78 3.80
C TYR A 159 3.05 35.99 3.06
N ALA A 160 1.74 36.23 3.22
CA ALA A 160 1.10 37.36 2.56
C ALA A 160 1.48 38.69 3.23
N ARG A 161 1.69 39.72 2.41
CA ARG A 161 1.82 41.09 2.91
C ARG A 161 0.49 41.57 3.51
N ALA A 162 0.59 42.20 4.69
CA ALA A 162 -0.55 42.86 5.32
C ALA A 162 -1.13 43.93 4.38
N ALA A 163 -2.47 44.03 4.29
CA ALA A 163 -3.09 45.14 3.59
C ALA A 163 -2.91 46.36 4.46
N LEU A 164 -2.64 47.47 3.81
CA LEU A 164 -2.57 48.75 4.47
C LEU A 164 -3.87 49.51 4.21
N ASN A 165 -4.31 50.28 5.20
CA ASN A 165 -5.35 51.29 5.03
C ASN A 165 -4.73 52.52 4.33
N ALA A 166 -5.56 53.52 4.00
CA ALA A 166 -5.09 54.75 3.36
C ALA A 166 -4.09 55.56 4.22
N LYS A 167 -3.97 55.23 5.51
CA LYS A 167 -3.03 55.82 6.47
C LYS A 167 -1.78 54.96 6.70
N GLY A 168 -1.57 53.89 5.93
CA GLY A 168 -0.41 53.01 6.04
C GLY A 168 -0.44 51.99 7.19
N GLY A 169 -1.52 51.94 7.98
CA GLY A 169 -1.71 50.96 9.06
C GLY A 169 -2.32 49.65 8.59
N VAL A 170 -2.17 48.56 9.35
CA VAL A 170 -2.70 47.24 8.99
C VAL A 170 -4.23 47.25 8.94
N ARG A 171 -4.78 46.76 7.83
CA ARG A 171 -6.22 46.59 7.61
C ARG A 171 -6.63 45.16 7.94
N PHE A 172 -7.48 45.02 8.96
CA PHE A 172 -8.04 43.74 9.40
C PHE A 172 -9.32 43.41 8.64
N GLY A 173 -9.68 42.12 8.58
CA GLY A 173 -10.91 41.63 7.95
C GLY A 173 -10.73 41.00 6.57
N MET A 174 -11.83 40.46 6.04
CA MET A 174 -11.88 39.78 4.74
C MET A 174 -11.67 40.78 3.60
N ARG A 175 -10.77 40.45 2.67
CA ARG A 175 -10.54 41.23 1.46
C ARG A 175 -11.26 40.59 0.30
N HIS A 176 -11.82 41.40 -0.57
CA HIS A 176 -12.25 40.92 -1.88
C HIS A 176 -11.01 40.52 -2.68
N ILE A 177 -10.84 39.21 -2.89
CA ILE A 177 -9.77 38.67 -3.73
C ILE A 177 -10.19 38.96 -5.18
N ARG A 178 -9.46 39.84 -5.87
CA ARG A 178 -9.59 39.99 -7.32
C ARG A 178 -8.57 39.03 -7.95
N GLU A 179 -9.04 38.21 -8.89
CA GLU A 179 -8.19 37.35 -9.72
C GLU A 179 -7.43 38.18 -10.76
#